data_AF-A0A8I5Y7P7-F1
#
_entry.id   AF-A0A8I5Y7P7-F1
#
_cell.length_a   1.000
_cell.length_b   1.000
_cell.length_c   1.000
_cell.angle_alpha   90.00
_cell.angle_beta   90.00
_cell.angle_gamma   90.00
#
_symmetry.space_group_name_H-M   'P 1'
#
loop_
_entity.id
_entity.type
_entity.pdbx_description
1 polymer ?
#
loop_
_entity_poly.entity_id
_entity_poly.type
_entity_poly.pdbx_seq_one_letter_code
_entity_poly.pdbx_strand_id
1 'polypeptide(L)' 'MRCDIQMTQSPSFLSASVGDRVTINCKASQNINKYLDWYQQKLGEAPKLLIYNTNSLHTGIPSRFSGS' A
#
# COMPACT_ATOMS: atom_id res chain seq x y z
N MET A 1 21.02 21.19 -1.29
CA MET A 1 20.50 19.81 -1.37
C MET A 1 19.09 19.83 -0.78
N ARG A 2 18.03 19.61 -1.57
CA ARG A 2 16.67 19.51 -1.00
C ARG A 2 16.50 18.08 -0.47
N CYS A 3 16.50 17.94 0.85
CA CYS A 3 16.18 16.68 1.54
C CYS A 3 14.67 16.46 1.57
N ASP A 4 14.03 16.42 0.39
CA ASP A 4 12.59 16.21 0.29
C ASP A 4 12.32 14.71 0.08
N ILE A 5 11.96 14.03 1.17
CA ILE A 5 11.54 12.63 1.15
C ILE A 5 10.03 12.61 0.94
N GLN A 6 9.60 12.10 -0.20
CA GLN A 6 8.20 12.05 -0.57
C GLN A 6 7.76 10.63 -0.87
N MET A 7 6.54 10.32 -0.43
CA MET A 7 5.80 9.12 -0.78
C MET A 7 4.51 9.56 -1.44
N THR A 8 4.25 9.06 -2.64
CA THR A 8 3.04 9.38 -3.40
C THR A 8 2.27 8.10 -3.73
N GLN A 9 0.94 8.19 -3.77
CA GLN A 9 0.07 7.07 -4.11
C GLN A 9 -0.83 7.41 -5.29
N SER A 10 -1.16 6.40 -6.09
CA SER A 10 -2.10 6.56 -7.21
C SER A 10 -2.95 5.29 -7.42
N PRO A 11 -4.22 5.42 -7.81
CA PRO A 11 -4.99 6.67 -7.88
C PRO A 11 -5.37 7.22 -6.48
N SER A 12 -5.75 8.49 -6.37
CA SER A 12 -6.24 9.08 -5.11
C SER A 12 -7.62 8.55 -4.71
N PHE A 13 -8.39 8.08 -5.69
CA PHE A 13 -9.68 7.44 -5.51
C PHE A 13 -9.92 6.45 -6.64
N LEU A 14 -10.59 5.33 -6.34
CA LEU A 14 -11.01 4.35 -7.33
C LEU A 14 -12.36 3.75 -6.92
N SER A 15 -13.23 3.54 -7.91
CA SER A 15 -14.43 2.72 -7.79
C SER A 15 -14.31 1.51 -8.72
N ALA A 16 -14.76 0.35 -8.26
CA ALA A 16 -14.68 -0.92 -8.99
C ALA A 16 -15.87 -1.82 -8.63
N SER A 17 -16.17 -2.80 -9.49
CA SER A 17 -17.22 -3.81 -9.23
C SER A 17 -16.69 -4.94 -8.36
N VAL A 18 -17.59 -5.70 -7.74
CA VAL A 18 -17.21 -6.89 -6.97
C VAL A 18 -16.58 -7.92 -7.91
N GLY A 19 -15.35 -8.33 -7.60
CA GLY A 19 -14.57 -9.27 -8.41
C GLY A 19 -13.52 -8.62 -9.31
N ASP A 20 -13.58 -7.30 -9.50
CA ASP A 20 -12.58 -6.57 -10.26
C ASP A 20 -11.22 -6.59 -9.54
N ARG A 21 -10.15 -6.66 -10.34
CA ARG A 21 -8.79 -6.47 -9.84
C ARG A 21 -8.49 -4.99 -9.71
N VAL A 22 -8.18 -4.55 -8.49
CA VAL A 22 -7.65 -3.22 -8.21
C VAL A 22 -6.13 -3.24 -8.10
N THR A 23 -5.47 -2.17 -8.52
CA THR A 23 -4.05 -1.93 -8.27
C THR A 23 -3.86 -0.50 -7.78
N ILE A 24 -3.17 -0.36 -6.65
CA ILE A 24 -2.77 0.93 -6.07
C ILE A 24 -1.25 0.95 -6.08
N ASN A 25 -0.68 2.04 -6.59
CA ASN A 25 0.76 2.21 -6.70
C ASN A 25 1.27 3.13 -5.60
N CYS A 26 2.48 2.88 -5.13
CA CYS A 26 3.23 3.80 -4.28
C CYS A 26 4.57 4.12 -4.93
N LYS A 27 4.99 5.39 -4.89
CA LYS A 27 6.28 5.85 -5.40
C LYS A 27 7.01 6.67 -4.34
N ALA A 28 8.22 6.23 -4.02
CA ALA A 28 9.16 6.96 -3.19
C ALA A 28 10.02 7.91 -4.04
N SER A 29 10.42 9.05 -3.49
CA SER A 29 11.35 9.99 -4.15
C SER A 29 12.80 9.48 -4.18
N GLN A 30 13.10 8.42 -3.44
CA GLN A 30 14.43 7.82 -3.34
C GLN A 30 14.34 6.30 -3.21
N ASN A 31 15.49 5.63 -3.29
CA ASN A 31 15.57 4.19 -3.05
C ASN A 31 15.25 3.87 -1.58
N ILE A 32 14.23 3.06 -1.36
CA ILE A 32 13.79 2.57 -0.05
C ILE A 32 14.03 1.05 0.11
N ASN A 33 14.74 0.42 -0.84
CA ASN A 33 14.89 -1.02 -0.92
C ASN A 33 13.49 -1.69 -0.87
N LYS A 34 13.26 -2.60 0.08
CA LYS A 34 11.97 -3.23 0.34
C LYS A 34 11.25 -2.65 1.56
N TYR A 35 11.74 -1.55 2.14
CA TYR A 35 11.16 -0.95 3.34
C TYR A 35 9.90 -0.14 2.99
N LEU A 36 8.88 -0.84 2.47
CA LEU A 36 7.57 -0.32 2.14
C LEU A 36 6.49 -1.24 2.72
N ASP A 37 5.59 -0.63 3.50
CA ASP A 37 4.47 -1.32 4.13
C ASP A 37 3.15 -0.70 3.66
N TRP A 38 2.10 -1.52 3.54
CA TRP A 38 0.74 -1.10 3.20
C TRP A 38 -0.17 -1.25 4.39
N TYR A 39 -0.97 -0.21 4.65
CA TYR A 39 -1.95 -0.18 5.72
C TYR A 39 -3.35 0.01 5.16
N GLN A 40 -4.33 -0.60 5.82
CA GLN A 40 -5.74 -0.33 5.61
C GLN A 40 -6.30 0.44 6.78
N GLN A 41 -7.03 1.52 6.50
CA GLN A 41 -7.77 2.27 7.49
C GLN A 41 -9.24 2.36 7.07
N LYS A 42 -10.12 2.00 8.00
CA LYS A 42 -11.56 2.26 7.89
C LYS A 42 -11.92 3.49 8.71
N LEU A 43 -13.04 4.12 8.40
CA LEU A 43 -13.52 5.29 9.13
C LEU A 43 -13.63 4.96 10.64
N GLY A 44 -12.94 5.72 11.49
CA GLY A 44 -12.95 5.55 12.94
C GLY A 44 -12.04 4.44 13.49
N GLU A 45 -11.34 3.68 12.64
CA GLU A 45 -10.40 2.65 13.08
C GLU A 45 -8.93 3.13 12.96
N ALA A 46 -8.06 2.56 13.79
CA ALA A 46 -6.62 2.72 13.62
C ALA A 46 -6.13 1.98 12.36
N PRO A 47 -5.06 2.45 11.69
CA PRO A 47 -4.45 1.73 10.56
C PRO A 47 -4.02 0.31 10.95
N LYS A 48 -4.34 -0.66 10.11
CA LYS A 48 -3.94 -2.07 10.25
C LYS A 48 -2.97 -2.45 9.15
N LEU A 49 -1.88 -3.13 9.51
CA LEU A 49 -0.88 -3.60 8.56
C LEU A 49 -1.47 -4.69 7.64
N LEU A 50 -1.31 -4.52 6.32
CA LEU A 50 -1.72 -5.50 5.30
C LEU A 50 -0.52 -6.25 4.73
N ILE A 51 0.46 -5.51 4.21
CA ILE A 51 1.64 -6.03 3.53
C ILE A 51 2.85 -5.32 4.12
N TYR A 52 3.91 -6.06 4.40
CA TYR A 52 5.20 -5.52 4.80
C TYR A 52 6.30 -5.99 3.85
N ASN A 53 7.46 -5.34 3.89
CA ASN A 53 8.60 -5.69 3.02
C ASN A 53 8.23 -5.75 1.52
N THR A 54 7.37 -4.83 1.06
CA THR A 54 6.82 -4.73 -0.30
C THR A 54 5.84 -5.83 -0.72
N ASN A 55 6.04 -7.10 -0.32
CA ASN A 55 5.26 -8.23 -0.83
C ASN A 55 4.87 -9.31 0.19
N SER A 56 5.27 -9.17 1.47
CA SER A 56 4.96 -10.15 2.51
C SER A 56 3.63 -9.81 3.18
N LEU A 57 2.66 -10.72 3.13
CA LEU A 57 1.36 -10.51 3.78
C LEU A 57 1.50 -10.60 5.29
N HIS A 58 0.88 -9.67 6.02
CA HIS A 58 0.72 -9.79 7.45
C HIS A 58 -0.21 -10.96 7.80
N THR A 59 -0.07 -11.54 8.99
CA THR A 59 -0.84 -12.72 9.40
C THR A 59 -2.35 -12.42 9.39
N GLY A 60 -3.13 -13.33 8.81
CA GLY A 60 -4.59 -13.21 8.71
C GLY A 60 -5.09 -12.39 7.53
N ILE A 61 -4.20 -11.82 6.69
CA ILE A 61 -4.62 -11.11 5.49
C ILE A 61 -5.01 -12.11 4.38
N PRO A 62 -6.20 -11.95 3.75
CA PRO A 62 -6.65 -12.86 2.69
C PRO A 62 -5.74 -12.89 1.46
N SER A 63 -5.64 -14.03 0.80
CA SER A 63 -4.79 -14.27 -0.38
C SER A 63 -5.13 -13.46 -1.63
N ARG A 64 -6.26 -12.72 -1.63
CA ARG A 64 -6.61 -11.80 -2.72
C ARG A 64 -5.73 -10.55 -2.77
N PHE A 65 -4.99 -10.26 -1.70
CA PHE A 65 -4.01 -9.19 -1.65
C PHE A 65 -2.67 -9.67 -2.17
N SER A 66 -1.96 -8.82 -2.90
CA SER A 66 -0.57 -9.03 -3.32
C SER A 66 0.14 -7.69 -3.40
N GLY A 67 1.47 -7.73 -3.25
CA GLY A 67 2.35 -6.57 -3.35
C GLY A 67 3.58 -6.89 -4.18
N SER A 68 4.15 -5.85 -4.81
CA SER A 68 5.30 -5.94 -5.72
C SER A 68 6.15 -4.68 -5.66
#